data_AF-E8ZIT3-F1
#
_entry.id   AF-E8ZIT3-F1
#
_cell.length_a   1.000
_cell.length_b   1.000
_cell.length_c   1.000
_cell.angle_alpha   90.00
_cell.angle_beta   90.00
_cell.angle_gamma   90.00
#
_symmetry.space_group_name_H-M   'P 1'
#
loop_
_entity.id
_entity.type
_entity.pdbx_description
1 polymer ?
#
loop_
_entity_poly.entity_id
_entity_poly.type
_entity_poly.pdbx_seq_one_letter_code
_entity_poly.pdbx_strand_id
1 'polypeptide(L)'
;MNHGFIRTAAIAGVSTAGGIVYQLLSPSLFKQKELTIPKAKLVSVTSSKEEPSRKCFIFVTDKATGGKENPRITKILKKFEGIEEFLKDIGNTAHETFKRNVRSACKGNKSKIHKTRGSINIYVYQQNDGRWSYNRKIQRDWEAEGIKFEPLER
;
A
#
# COMPACT_ATOMS: atom_id res chain seq x y z
N MET A 1 7.39 0.73 47.70
CA MET A 1 6.66 1.97 47.99
C MET A 1 7.49 3.16 47.52
N ASN A 2 6.81 4.20 47.05
CA ASN A 2 7.27 5.52 46.61
C ASN A 2 7.75 5.70 45.15
N HIS A 3 6.76 5.87 44.26
CA HIS A 3 6.87 6.83 43.16
C HIS A 3 6.04 8.05 43.53
N GLY A 4 6.66 9.24 43.51
CA GLY A 4 5.95 10.49 43.68
C GLY A 4 6.79 11.60 43.09
N PHE A 5 6.22 12.34 42.14
CA PHE A 5 6.36 13.78 41.87
C PHE A 5 5.90 14.04 40.42
N ILE A 6 4.63 14.42 40.25
CA ILE A 6 4.17 15.13 39.06
C ILE A 6 3.71 16.50 39.54
N ARG A 7 4.42 17.55 39.14
CA ARG A 7 3.99 18.95 39.29
C ARG A 7 3.30 19.38 38.00
N THR A 8 2.00 19.55 38.06
CA THR A 8 1.19 20.23 37.04
C THR A 8 1.32 21.74 37.22
N ALA A 9 1.71 22.45 36.17
CA ALA A 9 1.59 23.90 36.10
C ALA A 9 0.56 24.25 35.02
N ALA A 10 -0.59 24.76 35.46
CA ALA A 10 -1.57 25.41 34.62
C ALA A 10 -1.07 26.81 34.26
N ILE A 11 -1.11 27.19 32.98
CA ILE A 11 -0.96 28.57 32.56
C ILE A 11 -2.29 28.99 31.94
N ALA A 12 -3.06 29.75 32.71
CA ALA A 12 -4.16 30.55 32.23
C ALA A 12 -3.60 31.82 31.58
N GLY A 13 -4.10 32.18 30.41
CA GLY A 13 -3.82 33.46 29.75
C GLY A 13 -5.04 33.92 28.97
N VAL A 14 -5.58 35.07 29.35
CA VAL A 14 -6.85 35.66 28.93
C VAL A 14 -6.60 36.80 27.91
N SER A 15 -7.42 36.79 26.85
CA SER A 15 -7.97 37.87 26.00
C SER A 15 -7.12 39.05 25.50
N THR A 16 -7.21 39.29 24.18
CA THR A 16 -7.46 40.64 23.63
C THR A 16 -8.48 40.58 22.50
N ALA A 17 -9.55 41.37 22.65
CA ALA A 17 -10.56 41.68 21.65
C ALA A 17 -10.02 42.61 20.55
N GLY A 18 -10.56 42.50 19.34
CA GLY A 18 -10.28 43.42 18.24
C GLY A 18 -11.03 42.98 16.99
N GLY A 19 -12.25 43.49 16.81
CA GLY A 19 -13.08 43.21 15.64
C GLY A 19 -12.65 44.00 14.41
N ILE A 20 -13.00 43.49 13.23
CA ILE A 20 -13.20 44.30 12.02
C ILE A 20 -14.42 43.74 11.29
N VAL A 21 -15.41 44.62 11.10
CA VAL A 21 -16.62 44.45 10.28
C VAL A 21 -16.34 45.15 8.94
N TYR A 22 -16.53 44.47 7.80
CA TYR A 22 -16.82 45.13 6.52
C TYR A 22 -17.81 44.32 5.66
N GLN A 23 -19.05 44.81 5.69
CA GLN A 23 -20.05 45.02 4.63
C GLN A 23 -20.24 44.04 3.45
N LEU A 24 -21.52 43.64 3.33
CA LEU A 24 -22.26 43.17 2.14
C LEU A 24 -22.25 44.16 0.96
N LEU A 25 -22.42 43.63 -0.27
CA LEU A 25 -23.17 44.18 -1.45
C LEU A 25 -23.03 43.15 -2.61
N SER A 26 -23.96 42.21 -2.83
CA SER A 26 -25.20 42.28 -3.64
C SER A 26 -25.05 41.74 -5.09
N PRO A 27 -26.15 41.29 -5.74
CA PRO A 27 -26.20 40.12 -6.62
C PRO A 27 -26.35 40.43 -8.11
N SER A 28 -25.95 39.50 -8.97
CA SER A 28 -26.40 39.41 -10.37
C SER A 28 -27.17 38.09 -10.55
N LEU A 29 -28.48 38.10 -10.30
CA LEU A 29 -29.56 38.24 -11.30
C LEU A 29 -29.48 37.25 -12.49
N PHE A 30 -30.48 36.36 -12.49
CA PHE A 30 -31.18 35.78 -13.65
C PHE A 30 -30.42 34.76 -14.52
N LYS A 31 -30.88 33.49 -14.49
CA LYS A 31 -32.09 33.09 -15.24
C LYS A 31 -32.50 31.66 -14.85
N GLN A 32 -33.66 31.52 -14.21
CA GLN A 32 -34.40 30.26 -14.23
C GLN A 32 -34.72 29.92 -15.69
N LYS A 33 -34.37 28.70 -16.10
CA LYS A 33 -35.14 28.00 -17.13
C LYS A 33 -35.46 26.62 -16.58
N GLU A 34 -36.67 26.51 -16.06
CA GLU A 34 -37.32 25.26 -15.73
C GLU A 34 -37.57 24.49 -17.04
N LEU A 35 -37.02 23.28 -17.17
CA LEU A 35 -37.37 22.30 -18.19
C LEU A 35 -37.12 20.88 -17.63
N THR A 36 -38.13 20.40 -16.90
CA THR A 36 -38.73 19.06 -16.96
C THR A 36 -37.90 17.86 -17.50
N ILE A 37 -37.51 16.93 -16.59
CA ILE A 37 -37.41 15.42 -16.68
C ILE A 37 -36.29 14.84 -17.61
N PRO A 38 -35.64 13.65 -17.36
CA PRO A 38 -35.73 12.63 -16.30
C PRO A 38 -34.40 12.26 -15.57
N LYS A 39 -34.57 11.50 -14.49
CA LYS A 39 -33.56 10.79 -13.66
C LYS A 39 -32.60 9.92 -14.51
N ALA A 40 -31.46 10.47 -14.91
CA ALA A 40 -30.37 9.69 -15.51
C ALA A 40 -29.31 9.33 -14.46
N LYS A 41 -29.14 8.03 -14.27
CA LYS A 41 -28.15 7.36 -13.44
C LYS A 41 -26.76 7.92 -13.77
N LEU A 42 -26.18 8.72 -12.88
CA LEU A 42 -24.79 9.17 -13.00
C LEU A 42 -23.89 7.94 -12.79
N VAL A 43 -23.62 7.21 -13.87
CA VAL A 43 -22.48 6.31 -13.93
C VAL A 43 -21.28 7.24 -13.87
N SER A 44 -20.73 7.39 -12.66
CA SER A 44 -19.39 7.93 -12.47
C SER A 44 -18.44 7.03 -13.23
N VAL A 45 -18.21 7.36 -14.50
CA VAL A 45 -17.03 6.91 -15.24
C VAL A 45 -15.87 7.63 -14.56
N THR A 46 -15.42 7.03 -13.46
CA THR A 46 -14.12 7.36 -12.88
C THR A 46 -13.13 7.03 -13.97
N SER A 47 -12.65 8.09 -14.63
CA SER A 47 -11.54 8.08 -15.55
C SER A 47 -10.39 7.36 -14.85
N SER A 48 -10.22 6.08 -15.19
CA SER A 48 -9.08 5.28 -14.76
C SER A 48 -7.90 5.85 -15.52
N LYS A 49 -7.26 6.85 -14.91
CA LYS A 49 -5.93 7.32 -15.30
C LYS A 49 -5.04 6.08 -15.34
N GLU A 50 -4.78 5.60 -16.55
CA GLU A 50 -3.95 4.43 -16.79
C GLU A 50 -2.54 4.79 -16.31
N GLU A 51 -2.24 4.38 -15.07
CA GLU A 51 -0.88 4.49 -14.54
C GLU A 51 0.06 3.75 -15.50
N PRO A 52 1.28 4.25 -15.72
CA PRO A 52 2.26 3.56 -16.54
C PRO A 52 2.37 2.11 -16.04
N SER A 53 2.13 1.16 -16.93
CA SER A 53 2.06 -0.27 -16.64
C SER A 53 3.43 -0.80 -16.22
N ARG A 54 3.80 -0.54 -14.95
CA ARG A 54 5.04 -1.07 -14.37
C ARG A 54 4.95 -2.59 -14.38
N LYS A 55 6.00 -3.25 -14.87
CA LYS A 55 6.08 -4.72 -14.83
C LYS A 55 6.11 -5.17 -13.37
N CYS A 56 5.28 -6.15 -12.99
CA CYS A 56 5.33 -6.72 -11.65
C CYS A 56 6.15 -8.02 -11.68
N PHE A 57 7.24 -8.08 -10.92
CA PHE A 57 8.00 -9.30 -10.71
C PHE A 57 7.75 -9.83 -9.32
N ILE A 58 7.41 -11.12 -9.22
CA ILE A 58 7.17 -11.78 -7.94
C ILE A 58 8.29 -12.80 -7.72
N PHE A 59 9.04 -12.61 -6.66
CA PHE A 59 10.15 -13.44 -6.25
C PHE A 59 9.71 -14.31 -5.08
N VAL A 60 9.76 -15.62 -5.28
CA VAL A 60 9.59 -16.59 -4.20
C VAL A 60 10.95 -16.82 -3.56
N THR A 61 11.05 -16.58 -2.27
CA THR A 61 12.29 -16.70 -1.49
C THR A 61 12.24 -17.92 -0.58
N ASP A 62 13.37 -18.23 0.05
CA ASP A 62 13.34 -19.06 1.25
C ASP A 62 12.52 -18.40 2.35
N LYS A 63 12.17 -19.19 3.36
CA LYS A 63 11.46 -18.69 4.53
C LYS A 63 12.26 -17.55 5.16
N ALA A 64 11.58 -16.43 5.39
CA ALA A 64 12.21 -15.33 6.11
C ALA A 64 12.68 -15.77 7.51
N THR A 65 13.97 -15.59 7.78
CA THR A 65 14.64 -15.83 9.05
C THR A 65 14.87 -14.53 9.81
N GLY A 66 15.41 -14.60 11.03
CA GLY A 66 15.66 -13.42 11.87
C GLY A 66 14.45 -12.93 12.67
N GLY A 67 14.61 -11.79 13.33
CA GLY A 67 13.60 -11.22 14.23
C GLY A 67 12.43 -10.56 13.50
N LYS A 68 11.32 -10.35 14.22
CA LYS A 68 10.10 -9.69 13.68
C LYS A 68 10.35 -8.30 13.11
N GLU A 69 11.37 -7.60 13.58
CA GLU A 69 11.71 -6.24 13.15
C GLU A 69 12.61 -6.20 11.92
N ASN A 70 13.50 -7.19 11.74
CA ASN A 70 14.42 -7.22 10.63
C ASN A 70 14.51 -8.63 10.02
N PRO A 71 13.45 -9.08 9.34
CA PRO A 71 13.44 -10.39 8.69
C PRO A 71 14.42 -10.42 7.52
N ARG A 72 15.18 -11.51 7.39
CA ARG A 72 16.16 -11.74 6.33
C ARG A 72 15.75 -12.93 5.48
N ILE A 73 16.09 -12.87 4.20
CA ILE A 73 16.06 -14.04 3.31
C ILE A 73 17.50 -14.43 3.04
N THR A 74 17.74 -15.68 2.65
CA THR A 74 19.07 -16.15 2.26
C THR A 74 19.19 -16.37 0.76
N LYS A 75 18.07 -16.65 0.08
CA LYS A 75 18.06 -16.94 -1.36
C LYS A 75 16.72 -16.69 -2.03
N ILE A 76 16.78 -16.44 -3.34
CA ILE A 76 15.61 -16.35 -4.21
C ILE A 76 15.48 -17.68 -4.96
N LEU A 77 14.33 -18.32 -4.84
CA LEU A 77 14.08 -19.66 -5.37
C LEU A 77 13.39 -19.66 -6.74
N LYS A 78 12.46 -18.73 -6.96
CA LYS A 78 11.71 -18.60 -8.22
C LYS A 78 11.38 -17.14 -8.51
N LYS A 79 11.21 -16.83 -9.79
CA LYS A 79 10.75 -15.54 -10.30
C LYS A 79 9.56 -15.76 -11.21
N PHE A 80 8.53 -14.93 -11.07
CA PHE A 80 7.35 -14.88 -11.93
C PHE A 80 7.23 -13.51 -12.57
N GLU A 81 6.86 -13.47 -13.85
CA GLU A 81 6.63 -12.23 -14.59
C GLU A 81 5.12 -11.94 -14.64
N GLY A 82 4.64 -11.29 -13.58
CA GLY A 82 3.25 -10.92 -13.45
C GLY A 82 2.47 -11.76 -12.45
N ILE A 83 1.33 -11.21 -12.05
CA ILE A 83 0.50 -11.78 -10.99
C ILE A 83 -0.25 -13.05 -11.43
N GLU A 84 -0.62 -13.15 -12.70
CA GLU A 84 -1.44 -14.26 -13.20
C GLU A 84 -0.69 -15.59 -13.19
N GLU A 85 0.56 -15.60 -13.67
CA GLU A 85 1.43 -16.79 -13.64
C GLU A 85 1.67 -17.26 -12.21
N PHE A 86 1.96 -16.33 -11.30
CA PHE A 86 2.16 -16.65 -9.89
C PHE A 86 0.90 -17.24 -9.24
N LEU A 87 -0.28 -16.64 -9.49
CA LEU A 87 -1.54 -17.15 -8.93
C LEU A 87 -1.93 -18.51 -9.51
N LYS A 88 -1.56 -18.80 -10.76
CA LYS A 88 -1.75 -20.10 -11.38
C LYS A 88 -0.83 -21.17 -10.75
N ASP A 89 0.43 -20.85 -10.47
CA ASP A 89 1.40 -21.76 -9.84
C ASP A 89 0.97 -22.14 -8.41
N ILE A 90 0.57 -21.15 -7.59
CA ILE A 90 0.16 -21.43 -6.20
C ILE A 90 -1.28 -21.99 -6.12
N GLY A 91 -2.10 -21.79 -7.15
CA GLY A 91 -3.49 -22.24 -7.23
C GLY A 91 -4.32 -21.90 -5.98
N ASN A 92 -4.99 -22.91 -5.42
CA ASN A 92 -5.83 -22.79 -4.23
C ASN A 92 -5.08 -22.99 -2.91
N THR A 93 -3.76 -23.23 -2.95
CA THR A 93 -2.96 -23.44 -1.72
C THR A 93 -2.81 -22.16 -0.88
N ALA A 94 -2.99 -21.00 -1.50
CA ALA A 94 -2.85 -19.71 -0.85
C ALA A 94 -4.19 -19.13 -0.40
N HIS A 95 -4.20 -18.53 0.79
CA HIS A 95 -5.37 -17.84 1.33
C HIS A 95 -5.73 -16.60 0.49
N GLU A 96 -7.02 -16.30 0.33
CA GLU A 96 -7.49 -15.17 -0.50
C GLU A 96 -6.93 -13.81 -0.05
N THR A 97 -6.72 -13.64 1.26
CA THR A 97 -6.10 -12.42 1.79
C THR A 97 -4.67 -12.24 1.30
N PHE A 98 -3.90 -13.33 1.17
CA PHE A 98 -2.56 -13.28 0.60
C PHE A 98 -2.63 -12.88 -0.88
N LYS A 99 -3.46 -13.57 -1.68
CA LYS A 99 -3.63 -13.26 -3.11
C LYS A 99 -4.01 -11.79 -3.33
N ARG A 100 -4.95 -11.26 -2.53
CA ARG A 100 -5.35 -9.85 -2.57
C ARG A 100 -4.19 -8.90 -2.22
N ASN A 101 -3.38 -9.24 -1.22
CA ASN A 101 -2.23 -8.43 -0.85
C ASN A 101 -1.17 -8.37 -1.94
N VAL A 102 -0.85 -9.51 -2.58
CA VAL A 102 0.11 -9.55 -3.69
C VAL A 102 -0.44 -8.80 -4.91
N ARG A 103 -1.72 -8.97 -5.26
CA ARG A 103 -2.40 -8.17 -6.33
C ARG A 103 -2.29 -6.67 -6.07
N SER A 104 -2.61 -6.23 -4.85
CA SER A 104 -2.53 -4.83 -4.45
C SER A 104 -1.08 -4.33 -4.45
N ALA A 105 -0.11 -5.18 -4.11
CA ALA A 105 1.29 -4.84 -4.18
C ALA A 105 1.78 -4.68 -5.63
N CYS A 106 1.35 -5.55 -6.56
CA CYS A 106 1.68 -5.42 -7.99
C CYS A 106 1.13 -4.14 -8.61
N LYS A 107 0.04 -3.60 -8.09
CA LYS A 107 -0.49 -2.28 -8.48
C LYS A 107 0.28 -1.11 -7.87
N GLY A 108 1.30 -1.37 -7.05
CA GLY A 108 2.06 -0.33 -6.35
C GLY A 108 1.32 0.30 -5.16
N ASN A 109 0.18 -0.26 -4.76
CA ASN A 109 -0.71 0.29 -3.72
C ASN A 109 -0.31 -0.12 -2.28
N LYS A 110 0.83 -0.80 -2.10
CA LYS A 110 1.41 -1.04 -0.78
C LYS A 110 2.63 -0.17 -0.57
N SER A 111 2.75 0.37 0.63
CA SER A 111 3.97 1.06 1.09
C SER A 111 5.14 0.08 1.31
N LYS A 112 6.37 0.59 1.24
CA LYS A 112 7.63 -0.16 1.42
C LYS A 112 7.91 -1.20 0.34
N ILE A 113 7.22 -1.21 -0.80
CA ILE A 113 7.60 -2.08 -1.91
C ILE A 113 8.86 -1.51 -2.58
N HIS A 114 9.77 -2.38 -2.99
CA HIS A 114 10.86 -2.01 -3.87
C HIS A 114 10.32 -1.70 -5.27
N LYS A 115 10.29 -0.41 -5.60
CA LYS A 115 9.85 0.10 -6.91
C LYS A 115 11.09 0.58 -7.66
N THR A 116 11.36 0.00 -8.81
CA THR A 116 12.32 0.55 -9.77
C THR A 116 11.59 1.46 -10.77
N ARG A 117 12.33 2.18 -11.61
CA ARG A 117 11.78 3.10 -12.62
C ARG A 117 10.80 2.42 -13.60
N GLY A 118 10.91 1.10 -13.79
CA GLY A 118 10.07 0.33 -14.72
C GLY A 118 9.41 -0.93 -14.13
N SER A 119 9.75 -1.34 -12.91
CA SER A 119 9.21 -2.55 -12.30
C SER A 119 8.85 -2.40 -10.83
N ILE A 120 7.96 -3.29 -10.39
CA ILE A 120 7.59 -3.48 -9.00
C ILE A 120 8.06 -4.88 -8.63
N ASN A 121 9.01 -4.98 -7.70
CA ASN A 121 9.55 -6.25 -7.24
C ASN A 121 8.89 -6.61 -5.91
N ILE A 122 8.30 -7.80 -5.85
CA ILE A 122 7.58 -8.30 -4.67
C ILE A 122 8.24 -9.58 -4.21
N TYR A 123 8.55 -9.67 -2.92
CA TYR A 123 9.12 -10.85 -2.31
C TYR A 123 8.06 -11.57 -1.47
N VAL A 124 7.92 -12.88 -1.66
CA VAL A 124 6.99 -13.75 -0.92
C VAL A 124 7.69 -15.03 -0.52
N TYR A 125 7.23 -15.68 0.53
CA TYR A 125 7.77 -16.95 0.98
C TYR A 125 6.67 -17.84 1.55
N GLN A 126 6.96 -19.13 1.61
CA GLN A 126 6.12 -20.11 2.29
C GLN A 126 6.64 -20.35 3.71
N GLN A 127 5.73 -20.44 4.66
CA GLN A 127 6.05 -20.85 6.03
C GLN A 127 6.21 -22.38 6.12
N ASN A 128 6.75 -22.86 7.25
CA ASN A 128 6.96 -24.30 7.48
C ASN A 128 5.67 -25.12 7.42
N ASP A 129 4.53 -24.49 7.69
CA ASP A 129 3.19 -25.10 7.64
C ASP A 129 2.53 -25.00 6.25
N GLY A 130 3.29 -24.62 5.23
CA GLY A 130 2.81 -24.46 3.85
C GLY A 130 2.06 -23.16 3.60
N ARG A 131 1.85 -22.29 4.60
CA ARG A 131 1.12 -21.04 4.40
C ARG A 131 1.97 -19.99 3.69
N TRP A 132 1.41 -19.39 2.65
CA TRP A 132 2.01 -18.28 1.94
C TRP A 132 2.00 -16.99 2.77
N SER A 133 3.14 -16.29 2.80
CA SER A 133 3.31 -15.05 3.54
C SER A 133 3.78 -13.92 2.64
N TYR A 134 3.09 -12.78 2.76
CA TYR A 134 3.52 -11.49 2.25
C TYR A 134 3.85 -10.62 3.44
N ASN A 135 5.11 -10.22 3.59
CA ASN A 135 5.55 -9.37 4.67
C ASN A 135 6.14 -8.06 4.12
N ARG A 136 5.64 -6.92 4.59
CA ARG A 136 6.12 -5.59 4.16
C ARG A 136 7.58 -5.33 4.54
N LYS A 137 8.09 -5.97 5.60
CA LYS A 137 9.46 -5.76 6.10
C LYS A 137 10.53 -6.47 5.27
N ILE A 138 10.16 -7.48 4.48
CA ILE A 138 11.08 -8.13 3.53
C ILE A 138 11.07 -7.48 2.15
N GLN A 139 10.26 -6.43 1.93
CA GLN A 139 10.18 -5.78 0.62
C GLN A 139 11.32 -4.76 0.51
N ARG A 140 12.47 -5.21 0.01
CA ARG A 140 13.67 -4.38 -0.19
C ARG A 140 14.53 -4.99 -1.29
N ASP A 141 15.57 -4.29 -1.68
CA ASP A 141 16.48 -4.73 -2.73
C ASP A 141 17.46 -5.77 -2.19
N TRP A 142 17.09 -7.04 -2.29
CA TRP A 142 17.94 -8.14 -1.81
C TRP A 142 19.12 -8.43 -2.74
N GLU A 143 18.99 -8.12 -4.02
CA GLU A 143 20.08 -8.28 -4.99
C GLU A 143 21.21 -7.30 -4.67
N ALA A 144 20.87 -6.06 -4.29
CA ALA A 144 21.85 -5.09 -3.79
C ALA A 144 22.51 -5.52 -2.45
N GLU A 145 21.86 -6.36 -1.66
CA GLU A 145 22.43 -6.98 -0.45
C GLU A 145 23.22 -8.27 -0.73
N GLY A 146 23.41 -8.64 -2.01
CA GLY A 146 24.20 -9.80 -2.42
C GLY A 146 23.46 -11.13 -2.39
N ILE A 147 22.14 -11.14 -2.15
CA ILE A 147 21.32 -12.35 -2.21
C ILE A 147 21.13 -12.75 -3.67
N LYS A 148 21.35 -14.04 -3.97
CA LYS A 148 21.34 -14.57 -5.34
C LYS A 148 20.13 -15.46 -5.61
N PHE A 149 19.88 -15.64 -6.91
CA PHE A 149 18.94 -16.63 -7.41
C PHE A 149 19.57 -18.02 -7.32
N GLU A 150 18.96 -18.88 -6.51
CA GLU A 150 19.35 -20.26 -6.29
C GLU A 150 18.09 -21.13 -6.44
N PRO A 151 17.76 -21.52 -7.68
CA PRO A 151 16.60 -22.37 -7.92
C PRO A 151 16.81 -23.70 -7.21
N LEU A 152 15.75 -24.25 -6.62
CA LEU A 152 15.80 -25.59 -6.06
C LEU A 152 16.12 -26.57 -7.20
N GLU A 153 17.32 -27.13 -7.20
CA GLU A 153 17.67 -28.26 -8.07
C GLU A 153 16.65 -29.37 -7.79
N ARG A 154 16.01 -29.85 -8.87
CA ARG A 154 14.99 -30.88 -8.82
C ARG A 154 15.59 -32.23 -9.14
#